data_AF-A0AAW9KR85-F1
#
_entry.id   AF-A0AAW9KR85-F1
#
_cell.length_a   1.000
_cell.length_b   1.000
_cell.length_c   1.000
_cell.angle_alpha   90.00
_cell.angle_beta   90.00
_cell.angle_gamma   90.00
#
_symmetry.space_group_name_H-M   'P 1'
#
loop_
_entity.id
_entity.type
_entity.pdbx_description
1 polymer ?
#
loop_
_entity_poly.entity_id
_entity_poly.type
_entity_poly.pdbx_seq_one_letter_code
_entity_poly.pdbx_strand_id
1 'polypeptide(L)'
;MPRLRYTGGGTYRVGGYGFEAGEENNVDGELAEYLADHDDFEEVDGADADGGQDDAGSDDAGDDVTDGPGLTASDSGGESKPLPFNPEEHTNDEVADKVADIDDVETLQALRNLEEDQQDRTGATDAIDDRLDELEG
;
A
#
# COMPACT_ATOMS: atom_id res chain seq x y z
N MET A 1 -0.38 23.40 10.34
CA MET A 1 -0.15 22.03 9.85
C MET A 1 -1.36 21.69 8.99
N PRO A 2 -1.17 21.43 7.70
CA PRO A 2 -2.26 21.01 6.83
C PRO A 2 -2.94 19.73 7.34
N ARG A 3 -4.25 19.64 7.13
CA ARG A 3 -5.04 18.45 7.42
C ARG A 3 -5.55 17.86 6.13
N LEU A 4 -5.39 16.57 5.98
CA LEU A 4 -5.88 15.83 4.83
C LEU A 4 -6.84 14.76 5.28
N ARG A 5 -7.87 14.57 4.46
CA ARG A 5 -8.77 13.43 4.57
C ARG A 5 -8.54 12.48 3.41
N TYR A 6 -8.31 11.22 3.71
CA TYR A 6 -8.26 10.18 2.70
C TYR A 6 -9.68 9.75 2.33
N THR A 7 -10.02 9.86 1.05
CA THR A 7 -11.35 9.52 0.50
C THR A 7 -11.33 8.25 -0.33
N GLY A 8 -10.15 7.68 -0.59
CA GLY A 8 -10.00 6.41 -1.29
C GLY A 8 -10.51 5.20 -0.50
N GLY A 9 -10.48 4.03 -1.14
CA GLY A 9 -10.81 2.76 -0.51
C GLY A 9 -9.65 2.21 0.33
N GLY A 10 -9.95 1.56 1.46
CA GLY A 10 -8.95 0.84 2.27
C GLY A 10 -8.05 1.73 3.12
N THR A 11 -6.79 1.33 3.29
CA THR A 11 -5.78 2.04 4.08
C THR A 11 -4.64 2.46 3.18
N TYR A 12 -4.36 3.76 3.11
CA TYR A 12 -3.24 4.32 2.38
C TYR A 12 -2.05 4.54 3.30
N ARG A 13 -0.82 4.23 2.85
CA ARG A 13 0.40 4.40 3.65
C ARG A 13 1.48 5.11 2.86
N VAL A 14 2.02 6.19 3.42
CA VAL A 14 3.10 6.97 2.80
C VAL A 14 4.03 7.53 3.86
N GLY A 15 5.35 7.39 3.67
CA GLY A 15 6.35 7.99 4.56
C GLY A 15 6.24 7.58 6.04
N GLY A 16 5.63 6.44 6.35
CA GLY A 16 5.35 6.00 7.73
C GLY A 16 4.03 6.50 8.32
N TYR A 17 3.27 7.31 7.59
CA TYR A 17 1.91 7.71 7.93
C TYR A 17 0.91 6.73 7.34
N GLY A 18 -0.09 6.35 8.13
CA GLY A 18 -1.25 5.60 7.68
C GLY A 18 -2.47 6.51 7.64
N PHE A 19 -3.25 6.40 6.57
CA PHE A 19 -4.50 7.12 6.38
C PHE A 19 -5.61 6.09 6.15
N GLU A 20 -6.68 6.18 6.93
CA GLU A 20 -7.86 5.35 6.74
C GLU A 20 -8.96 6.14 6.03
N ALA A 21 -9.80 5.43 5.25
CA ALA A 21 -10.87 6.06 4.50
C ALA A 21 -11.83 6.83 5.43
N GLY A 22 -11.95 8.14 5.20
CA GLY A 22 -12.75 9.06 5.99
C GLY A 22 -12.05 9.65 7.22
N GLU A 23 -10.81 9.27 7.50
CA GLU A 23 -10.04 9.80 8.63
C GLU A 23 -9.29 11.08 8.24
N GLU A 24 -9.32 12.08 9.13
CA GLU A 24 -8.59 13.34 8.99
C GLU A 24 -7.26 13.27 9.77
N ASN A 25 -6.16 13.43 9.05
CA ASN A 25 -4.82 13.34 9.62
C ASN A 25 -4.07 14.67 9.47
N ASN A 26 -3.33 15.04 10.52
CA ASN A 26 -2.44 16.21 10.47
C ASN A 26 -1.10 15.79 9.86
N VAL A 27 -0.70 16.49 8.81
CA VAL A 27 0.53 16.19 8.07
C VAL A 27 1.42 17.42 7.96
N ASP A 28 2.68 17.20 7.61
CA ASP A 28 3.61 18.26 7.28
C ASP A 28 3.30 18.90 5.92
N GLY A 29 3.76 20.14 5.72
CA GLY A 29 3.48 20.90 4.49
C GLY A 29 3.95 20.21 3.21
N GLU A 30 5.13 19.57 3.25
CA GLU A 30 5.68 18.85 2.10
C GLU A 30 4.85 17.60 1.75
N LEU A 31 4.40 16.86 2.75
CA LEU A 31 3.54 15.70 2.55
C LEU A 31 2.14 16.12 2.08
N ALA A 32 1.64 17.26 2.54
CA ALA A 32 0.37 17.79 2.08
C ALA A 32 0.41 18.23 0.62
N GLU A 33 1.47 18.91 0.20
CA GLU A 33 1.64 19.31 -1.21
C GLU A 33 1.73 18.08 -2.12
N TYR A 34 2.46 17.04 -1.70
CA TYR A 34 2.53 15.77 -2.41
C TYR A 34 1.15 15.10 -2.53
N LEU A 35 0.37 15.05 -1.45
CA LEU A 35 -0.93 14.39 -1.43
C LEU A 35 -2.05 15.23 -2.05
N ALA A 36 -1.90 16.55 -2.17
CA ALA A 36 -2.87 17.42 -2.84
C ALA A 36 -2.96 17.14 -4.35
N ASP A 37 -1.93 16.55 -4.95
CA ASP A 37 -1.95 16.09 -6.34
C ASP A 37 -2.70 14.75 -6.53
N HIS A 38 -3.09 14.07 -5.44
CA HIS A 38 -3.83 12.80 -5.50
C HIS A 38 -5.35 13.01 -5.40
N ASP A 39 -6.12 12.42 -6.31
CA ASP A 39 -7.59 12.47 -6.32
C ASP A 39 -8.24 11.82 -5.08
N ASP A 40 -7.51 10.94 -4.38
CA ASP A 40 -7.97 10.23 -3.18
C ASP A 40 -7.79 11.03 -1.88
N PHE A 41 -7.34 12.29 -1.97
CA PHE A 41 -7.09 13.15 -0.83
C PHE A 41 -7.79 14.49 -0.97
N GLU A 42 -8.47 14.90 0.10
CA GLU A 42 -9.09 16.21 0.20
C GLU A 42 -8.40 17.04 1.29
N GLU A 43 -7.93 18.24 0.92
CA GLU A 43 -7.45 19.22 1.89
C GLU A 43 -8.63 19.76 2.70
N VAL A 44 -8.59 19.50 4.00
CA VAL A 44 -9.58 19.99 4.94
C VAL A 44 -9.02 21.29 5.52
N ASP A 45 -9.50 22.42 5.01
CA ASP A 45 -9.24 23.74 5.57
C ASP A 45 -9.66 23.77 7.03
N GLY A 46 -8.69 23.55 7.92
CA GLY A 46 -8.86 23.62 9.36
C GLY A 46 -9.03 25.07 9.80
N ALA A 47 -10.24 25.61 9.63
CA ALA A 47 -10.62 26.84 10.31
C ALA A 47 -10.59 26.60 11.83
N ASP A 48 -9.56 27.16 12.47
CA ASP A 48 -9.43 27.45 13.90
C ASP A 48 -9.95 26.38 14.89
N ALA A 49 -9.02 25.57 15.40
CA ALA A 49 -9.16 24.92 16.69
C ALA A 49 -7.94 25.24 17.55
N ASP A 50 -7.96 26.44 18.12
CA ASP A 50 -7.34 26.76 19.41
C ASP A 50 -7.94 25.83 20.47
N GLY A 51 -7.12 25.10 21.22
CA GLY A 51 -7.62 24.29 22.33
C GLY A 51 -6.66 23.25 22.90
N GLY A 52 -5.89 23.66 23.91
CA GLY A 52 -5.64 22.82 25.09
C GLY A 52 -4.37 22.00 25.10
N GLN A 53 -3.28 22.64 25.53
CA GLN A 53 -2.09 21.96 26.04
C GLN A 53 -2.32 21.73 27.54
N ASP A 54 -2.72 20.53 27.90
CA ASP A 54 -2.93 20.13 29.30
C ASP A 54 -1.80 19.19 29.72
N ASP A 55 -0.80 19.80 30.35
CA ASP A 55 0.27 19.14 31.07
C ASP A 55 -0.28 18.58 32.40
N ALA A 56 -0.22 17.26 32.59
CA ALA A 56 -0.31 16.64 33.92
C ALA A 56 0.39 15.27 33.91
N GLY A 57 1.64 15.25 34.37
CA GLY A 57 2.42 14.04 34.56
C GLY A 57 1.96 13.18 35.74
N SER A 58 2.49 11.95 35.79
CA SER A 58 3.27 11.41 36.93
C SER A 58 3.52 9.91 36.72
N ASP A 59 4.79 9.51 36.92
CA ASP A 59 5.30 8.29 37.57
C ASP A 59 4.84 6.90 37.04
N ASP A 60 5.60 5.82 37.02
CA ASP A 60 6.92 5.39 37.50
C ASP A 60 6.97 3.87 37.15
N ALA A 61 8.16 3.27 37.23
CA ALA A 61 8.47 1.84 37.15
C ALA A 61 8.54 1.22 35.74
N GLY A 62 9.80 1.00 35.31
CA GLY A 62 10.15 0.38 34.05
C GLY A 62 10.07 -1.13 34.01
N ASP A 63 10.47 -1.71 32.88
CA ASP A 63 11.13 -3.01 32.80
C ASP A 63 11.70 -3.19 31.39
N ASP A 64 12.99 -3.52 31.33
CA ASP A 64 13.62 -4.43 30.38
C ASP A 64 13.19 -4.40 28.89
N VAL A 65 13.82 -3.52 28.09
CA VAL A 65 13.92 -3.75 26.64
C VAL A 65 15.24 -4.41 26.33
N THR A 66 15.15 -5.74 26.29
CA THR A 66 16.09 -6.63 25.65
C THR A 66 16.29 -6.26 24.18
N ASP A 67 17.57 -6.28 23.81
CA ASP A 67 18.14 -6.28 22.47
C ASP A 67 17.28 -7.06 21.45
N GLY A 68 17.08 -6.48 20.25
CA GLY A 68 16.39 -7.12 19.13
C GLY A 68 17.09 -8.39 18.61
N PRO A 69 16.62 -9.04 17.52
CA PRO A 69 15.84 -8.45 16.43
C PRO A 69 14.63 -9.27 15.93
N GLY A 70 13.74 -8.57 15.23
CA GLY A 70 13.11 -9.02 13.99
C GLY A 70 12.21 -10.26 14.03
N LEU A 71 10.90 -10.04 13.88
CA LEU A 71 10.06 -10.81 12.97
C LEU A 71 8.97 -9.88 12.40
N THR A 72 9.25 -9.38 11.20
CA THR A 72 8.24 -8.87 10.29
C THR A 72 7.40 -10.05 9.81
N ALA A 73 6.27 -10.26 10.44
CA ALA A 73 5.16 -10.98 9.81
C ALA A 73 3.90 -10.23 10.24
N SER A 74 3.58 -9.17 9.49
CA SER A 74 2.24 -8.62 9.49
C SER A 74 1.38 -9.67 8.80
N ASP A 75 0.95 -10.65 9.59
CA ASP A 75 -0.11 -11.59 9.26
C ASP A 75 -1.39 -10.78 9.15
N SER A 76 -1.79 -10.48 7.91
CA SER A 76 -3.10 -9.94 7.60
C SER A 76 -3.57 -10.52 6.27
N GLY A 77 -4.38 -11.57 6.38
CA GLY A 77 -5.49 -11.78 5.43
C GLY A 77 -5.29 -12.83 4.34
N GLY A 78 -5.79 -14.04 4.62
CA GLY A 78 -6.14 -15.04 3.61
C GLY A 78 -4.97 -15.91 3.15
N GLU A 79 -5.16 -17.22 3.17
CA GLU A 79 -4.20 -18.23 2.68
C GLU A 79 -4.08 -18.22 1.14
N SER A 80 -3.95 -17.05 0.52
CA SER A 80 -3.52 -16.90 -0.87
C SER A 80 -2.00 -16.88 -0.86
N LYS A 81 -1.39 -17.92 -1.44
CA LYS A 81 0.06 -18.04 -1.61
C LYS A 81 0.63 -16.69 -2.06
N PRO A 82 1.63 -16.12 -1.37
CA PRO A 82 2.15 -14.81 -1.73
C PRO A 82 2.67 -14.84 -3.16
N LEU A 83 2.14 -13.96 -4.00
CA LEU A 83 2.56 -13.83 -5.39
C LEU A 83 4.05 -13.44 -5.44
N PRO A 84 4.79 -13.87 -6.48
CA PRO A 84 6.23 -13.63 -6.57
C PRO A 84 6.58 -12.15 -6.74
N PHE A 85 5.66 -11.34 -7.26
CA PHE A 85 5.75 -9.89 -7.35
C PHE A 85 4.33 -9.30 -7.51
N ASN A 86 4.17 -7.99 -7.28
CA ASN A 86 2.95 -7.27 -7.64
C ASN A 86 3.13 -6.60 -9.01
N PRO A 87 2.31 -6.90 -10.04
CA PRO A 87 2.46 -6.28 -11.34
C PRO A 87 2.22 -4.76 -11.32
N GLU A 88 1.46 -4.18 -10.39
CA GLU A 88 1.28 -2.71 -10.29
C GLU A 88 2.57 -1.93 -10.02
N GLU A 89 3.49 -2.55 -9.28
CA GLU A 89 4.78 -1.95 -8.95
C GLU A 89 5.79 -2.05 -10.09
N HIS A 90 5.38 -2.63 -11.22
CA HIS A 90 6.20 -2.89 -12.39
C HIS A 90 5.57 -2.34 -13.67
N THR A 91 6.42 -1.99 -14.63
CA THR A 91 5.96 -1.63 -15.98
C THR A 91 5.58 -2.87 -16.79
N ASN A 92 4.79 -2.72 -17.86
CA ASN A 92 4.38 -3.86 -18.70
C ASN A 92 5.57 -4.70 -19.19
N ASP A 93 6.68 -4.05 -19.57
CA ASP A 93 7.89 -4.72 -20.01
C ASP A 93 8.54 -5.52 -18.86
N GLU A 94 8.62 -4.95 -17.67
CA GLU A 94 9.16 -5.65 -16.49
C GLU A 94 8.27 -6.81 -16.03
N VAL A 95 6.95 -6.65 -16.13
CA VAL A 95 6.01 -7.75 -15.88
C VAL A 95 6.26 -8.87 -16.88
N ALA A 96 6.39 -8.56 -18.17
CA ALA A 96 6.69 -9.54 -19.21
C ALA A 96 8.00 -10.32 -18.95
N ASP A 97 9.06 -9.63 -18.54
CA ASP A 97 10.32 -10.27 -18.17
C ASP A 97 10.15 -11.21 -16.96
N LYS A 98 9.42 -10.76 -15.92
CA LYS A 98 9.23 -11.54 -14.69
C LYS A 98 8.32 -12.75 -14.90
N VAL A 99 7.26 -12.64 -15.71
CA VAL A 99 6.36 -13.78 -15.99
C VAL A 99 7.04 -14.82 -16.86
N ALA A 100 7.99 -14.43 -17.70
CA ALA A 100 8.78 -15.36 -18.50
C ALA A 100 9.60 -16.34 -17.63
N ASP A 101 10.03 -15.91 -16.44
CA ASP A 101 10.74 -16.75 -15.46
C ASP A 101 9.80 -17.61 -14.60
N ILE A 102 8.47 -17.50 -14.75
CA ILE A 102 7.48 -18.24 -13.97
C ILE A 102 6.95 -19.42 -14.79
N ASP A 103 7.04 -20.61 -14.19
CA ASP A 103 6.56 -21.87 -14.76
C ASP A 103 5.30 -22.41 -14.07
N ASP A 104 4.76 -21.68 -13.09
CA ASP A 104 3.62 -22.10 -12.28
C ASP A 104 2.32 -21.46 -12.80
N VAL A 105 1.49 -22.28 -13.42
CA VAL A 105 0.21 -21.87 -14.02
C VAL A 105 -0.72 -21.23 -12.99
N GLU A 106 -0.80 -21.77 -11.77
CA GLU A 106 -1.62 -21.20 -10.69
C GLU A 106 -1.14 -19.79 -10.31
N THR A 107 0.18 -19.59 -10.24
CA THR A 107 0.80 -18.29 -9.97
C THR A 107 0.52 -17.29 -11.09
N LEU A 108 0.67 -17.68 -12.35
CA LEU A 108 0.36 -16.82 -13.50
C LEU A 108 -1.12 -16.43 -13.54
N GLN A 109 -2.02 -17.36 -13.27
CA GLN A 109 -3.46 -17.09 -13.23
C GLN A 109 -3.83 -16.15 -12.07
N ALA A 110 -3.15 -16.28 -10.93
CA ALA A 110 -3.32 -15.35 -9.82
C ALA A 110 -2.75 -13.95 -10.14
N LEU A 111 -1.61 -13.85 -10.85
CA LEU A 111 -1.08 -12.57 -11.36
C LEU A 111 -2.02 -11.91 -12.37
N ARG A 112 -2.63 -12.70 -13.26
CA ARG A 112 -3.60 -12.24 -14.26
C ARG A 112 -4.81 -11.59 -13.59
N ASN A 113 -5.45 -12.32 -12.67
CA ASN A 113 -6.61 -11.82 -11.92
C ASN A 113 -6.24 -10.56 -11.13
N LEU A 114 -5.04 -10.55 -10.53
CA LEU A 114 -4.56 -9.41 -9.78
C LEU A 114 -4.32 -8.19 -10.70
N GLU A 115 -3.75 -8.35 -11.88
CA GLU A 115 -3.61 -7.26 -12.85
C GLU A 115 -4.96 -6.74 -13.33
N GLU A 116 -5.92 -7.62 -13.64
CA GLU A 116 -7.30 -7.27 -14.03
C GLU A 116 -8.04 -6.48 -12.93
N ASP A 117 -7.80 -6.80 -11.66
CA ASP A 117 -8.41 -6.10 -10.51
C ASP A 117 -7.73 -4.75 -10.19
N GLN A 118 -6.48 -4.57 -10.63
CA GLN A 118 -5.64 -3.42 -10.28
C GLN A 118 -5.66 -2.33 -11.35
N GLN A 119 -4.89 -2.51 -12.43
CA GLN A 119 -4.74 -1.52 -13.51
C GLN A 119 -5.28 -2.00 -14.85
N ASP A 120 -5.57 -3.30 -14.98
CA ASP A 120 -6.06 -3.96 -16.19
C ASP A 120 -5.26 -3.54 -17.45
N ARG A 121 -3.93 -3.49 -17.32
CA ARG A 121 -3.08 -3.05 -18.43
C ARG A 121 -2.96 -4.19 -19.42
N THR A 122 -3.57 -4.00 -20.59
CA THR A 122 -3.57 -4.97 -21.68
C THR A 122 -2.18 -5.54 -21.96
N GLY A 123 -1.11 -4.73 -21.94
CA GLY A 123 0.24 -5.24 -22.18
C GLY A 123 0.80 -6.18 -21.10
N ALA A 124 0.42 -6.01 -19.84
CA ALA A 124 0.80 -6.91 -18.75
C ALA A 124 -0.06 -8.18 -18.77
N THR A 125 -1.38 -8.03 -18.98
CA THR A 125 -2.31 -9.17 -19.09
C THR A 125 -1.97 -10.05 -20.30
N ASP A 126 -1.67 -9.44 -21.46
CA ASP A 126 -1.24 -10.15 -22.67
C ASP A 126 0.03 -10.97 -22.41
N ALA A 127 1.02 -10.41 -21.71
CA ALA A 127 2.27 -11.13 -21.41
C ALA A 127 2.05 -12.33 -20.47
N ILE A 128 1.11 -12.21 -19.52
CA ILE A 128 0.73 -13.31 -18.62
C ILE A 128 -0.04 -14.39 -19.39
N ASP A 129 -0.98 -13.99 -20.24
CA ASP A 129 -1.79 -14.90 -21.06
C ASP A 129 -0.92 -15.66 -22.08
N ASP A 130 0.01 -14.98 -22.75
CA ASP A 130 0.98 -15.59 -23.66
C ASP A 130 1.81 -16.67 -22.94
N ARG A 131 2.22 -16.42 -21.68
CA ARG A 131 2.98 -17.39 -20.88
C ARG A 131 2.11 -18.58 -20.44
N LEU A 132 0.85 -18.33 -20.05
CA LEU A 132 -0.11 -19.38 -19.71
C LEU A 132 -0.35 -20.30 -20.91
N ASP A 133 -0.61 -19.74 -22.09
CA ASP A 133 -0.81 -20.48 -23.33
C ASP A 133 0.43 -21.33 -23.70
N GLU A 134 1.65 -20.83 -23.45
CA GLU A 134 2.89 -21.60 -23.66
C GLU A 134 3.01 -22.81 -22.73
N LEU A 135 2.53 -22.71 -21.49
CA LEU A 135 2.58 -23.79 -20.49
C LEU A 135 1.44 -24.82 -20.64
N GLU A 136 0.28 -24.39 -21.15
CA GLU A 136 -0.91 -25.24 -21.35
C GLU A 136 -0.97 -25.90 -22.75
N GLY A 137 -0.16 -25.43 -23.71
CA GLY A 137 -0.08 -25.90 -25.11
C GLY A 137 0.82 -27.11 -25.36
#